data_AF-A0A2W6WBG0-F1
#
_entry.id   AF-A0A2W6WBG0-F1
#
_cell.length_a   1.000
_cell.length_b   1.000
_cell.length_c   1.000
_cell.angle_alpha   90.00
_cell.angle_beta   90.00
_cell.angle_gamma   90.00
#
_symmetry.space_group_name_H-M   'P 1'
#
loop_
_entity.id
_entity.type
_entity.pdbx_description
1 polymer ?
#
loop_
_entity_poly.entity_id
_entity_poly.type
_entity_poly.pdbx_seq_one_letter_code
_entity_poly.pdbx_strand_id
1 'polypeptide(L)'
;MADTGGVSAGDTGGVIAGVVVVGAAIGKGIRWLLNWRDARAATRSAKLQRWHEELERREAKIEQRDREYQAHIETELRQLKIENRALRAAFEMVATPLRSVEPGHPALARAQELLTRAFPLDPSLPEDMGVLMSMIDGDQAGR
;
A
#
# COMPACT_ATOMS: atom_id res chain seq x y z
N MET A 1 -50.83 -76.88 51.71
CA MET A 1 -51.39 -75.51 51.69
C MET A 1 -50.67 -74.78 50.58
N ALA A 2 -51.40 -74.48 49.51
CA ALA A 2 -50.88 -73.71 48.39
C ALA A 2 -51.01 -72.22 48.75
N ASP A 3 -49.92 -71.48 48.61
CA ASP A 3 -49.96 -70.03 48.62
C ASP A 3 -49.45 -69.53 47.26
N THR A 4 -50.42 -69.32 46.37
CA THR A 4 -50.25 -68.65 45.08
C THR A 4 -50.53 -67.17 45.31
N GLY A 5 -49.52 -66.45 45.81
CA GLY A 5 -49.55 -65.01 46.02
C GLY A 5 -49.03 -64.26 44.79
N GLY A 6 -49.95 -63.97 43.86
CA GLY A 6 -49.97 -62.83 42.93
C GLY A 6 -48.64 -62.30 42.37
N VAL A 7 -48.39 -62.58 41.09
CA VAL A 7 -47.58 -61.71 40.23
C VAL A 7 -48.29 -60.36 40.13
N SER A 8 -47.71 -59.33 40.75
CA SER A 8 -48.14 -57.93 40.59
C SER A 8 -47.79 -57.44 39.19
N ALA A 9 -48.83 -57.18 38.39
CA ALA A 9 -48.73 -56.47 37.14
C ALA A 9 -48.36 -54.99 37.41
N GLY A 10 -47.06 -54.71 37.47
CA GLY A 10 -46.57 -53.34 37.72
C GLY A 10 -45.10 -53.05 37.37
N ASP A 11 -44.24 -54.07 37.19
CA ASP A 11 -42.78 -53.87 37.12
C ASP A 11 -42.14 -54.25 35.77
N THR A 12 -42.75 -53.83 34.66
CA THR A 12 -42.10 -53.99 33.33
C THR A 12 -42.23 -52.74 32.45
N GLY A 13 -42.44 -51.57 33.06
CA GLY A 13 -42.48 -50.27 32.37
C GLY A 13 -41.19 -49.44 32.46
N GLY A 14 -40.18 -49.87 33.22
CA GLY A 14 -39.07 -48.99 33.64
C GLY A 14 -37.78 -49.06 32.80
N VAL A 15 -37.53 -50.11 32.03
CA VAL A 15 -36.17 -50.36 31.47
C VAL A 15 -35.98 -49.84 30.04
N ILE A 16 -37.07 -49.64 29.27
CA ILE A 16 -36.96 -49.14 27.88
C ILE A 16 -36.90 -47.60 27.83
N ALA A 17 -37.40 -46.89 28.85
CA ALA A 17 -37.31 -45.43 28.91
C ALA A 17 -35.87 -44.92 29.14
N GLY A 18 -35.03 -45.69 29.82
CA GLY A 18 -33.63 -45.30 30.09
C GLY A 18 -32.74 -45.32 28.84
N VAL A 19 -32.92 -46.30 27.95
CA VAL A 19 -32.06 -46.48 26.77
C VAL A 19 -32.36 -45.44 25.67
N VAL A 20 -33.62 -45.03 25.52
CA VAL A 20 -34.00 -43.98 24.54
C VAL A 20 -33.50 -42.60 24.98
N VAL A 21 -33.50 -42.29 26.28
CA VAL A 21 -32.98 -41.01 26.80
C VAL A 21 -31.46 -40.93 26.65
N VAL A 22 -30.74 -42.04 26.86
CA VAL A 22 -29.27 -42.09 26.63
C VAL A 22 -28.95 -41.94 25.14
N GLY A 23 -29.69 -42.59 24.24
CA GLY A 23 -29.51 -42.43 22.79
C GLY A 23 -29.80 -41.00 22.29
N ALA A 24 -30.87 -40.38 22.77
CA ALA A 24 -31.23 -39.01 22.42
C ALA A 24 -30.26 -37.95 23.01
N ALA A 25 -29.71 -38.20 24.20
CA ALA A 25 -28.70 -37.34 24.81
C ALA A 25 -27.36 -37.39 24.06
N ILE A 26 -26.96 -38.56 23.54
CA ILE A 26 -25.78 -38.69 22.68
C ILE A 26 -25.95 -37.87 21.40
N GLY A 27 -27.12 -37.94 20.75
CA GLY A 27 -27.40 -37.15 19.54
C GLY A 27 -27.34 -35.64 19.78
N LYS A 28 -27.90 -35.15 20.91
CA LYS A 28 -27.82 -33.73 21.28
C LYS A 28 -26.40 -33.31 21.66
N GLY A 29 -25.64 -34.16 22.33
CA GLY A 29 -24.23 -33.91 22.68
C GLY A 29 -23.32 -33.80 21.47
N ILE A 30 -23.47 -34.70 20.48
CA ILE A 30 -22.73 -34.65 19.22
C ILE A 30 -23.08 -33.36 18.45
N ARG A 31 -24.36 -33.00 18.37
CA ARG A 31 -24.78 -31.77 17.68
C ARG A 31 -24.26 -30.50 18.37
N TRP A 32 -24.27 -30.47 19.71
CA TRP A 32 -23.67 -29.35 20.47
C TRP A 32 -22.17 -29.24 20.21
N LEU A 33 -21.43 -30.36 20.21
CA LEU A 33 -19.99 -30.38 19.98
C LEU A 33 -19.63 -29.91 18.57
N LEU A 34 -20.37 -30.35 17.55
CA LEU A 34 -20.19 -29.90 16.17
C LEU A 34 -20.47 -28.40 16.04
N ASN A 35 -21.60 -27.92 16.58
CA ASN A 35 -21.97 -26.50 16.52
C ASN A 35 -20.97 -25.61 17.27
N TRP A 36 -20.39 -26.10 18.37
CA TRP A 36 -19.31 -25.41 19.09
C TRP A 36 -18.02 -25.32 18.27
N ARG A 37 -17.68 -26.39 17.54
CA ARG A 37 -16.50 -26.42 16.66
C ARG A 37 -16.68 -25.50 15.45
N ASP A 38 -17.87 -25.46 14.87
CA ASP A 38 -18.21 -24.59 13.75
C ASP A 38 -18.24 -23.11 14.17
N ALA A 39 -18.80 -22.79 15.34
CA ALA A 39 -18.72 -21.44 15.91
C ALA A 39 -17.26 -21.01 16.16
N ARG A 40 -16.40 -21.93 16.60
CA ARG A 40 -14.97 -21.68 16.79
C ARG A 40 -14.20 -21.55 15.46
N ALA A 41 -14.62 -22.24 14.41
CA ALA A 41 -14.08 -22.09 13.07
C ALA A 41 -14.49 -20.76 12.45
N ALA A 42 -15.77 -20.39 12.56
CA ALA A 42 -16.33 -19.12 12.08
C ALA A 42 -15.65 -17.89 12.72
N THR A 43 -15.32 -17.97 14.02
CA THR A 43 -14.59 -16.89 14.70
C THR A 43 -13.13 -16.76 14.25
N ARG A 44 -12.48 -17.85 13.81
CA ARG A 44 -11.13 -17.81 13.24
C ARG A 44 -11.13 -17.27 11.82
N SER A 45 -12.04 -17.72 10.96
CA SER A 45 -12.18 -17.21 9.60
C SER A 45 -12.55 -15.72 9.60
N ALA A 46 -13.45 -15.29 10.49
CA ALA A 46 -13.78 -13.87 10.62
C ALA A 46 -12.59 -13.01 11.06
N LYS A 47 -11.70 -13.52 11.92
CA LYS A 47 -10.46 -12.82 12.29
C LYS A 47 -9.46 -12.75 11.14
N LEU A 48 -9.27 -13.85 10.42
CA LEU A 48 -8.40 -13.88 9.24
C LEU A 48 -8.92 -12.92 8.16
N GLN A 49 -10.23 -12.90 7.91
CA GLN A 49 -10.83 -11.98 6.94
C GLN A 49 -10.57 -10.52 7.32
N ARG A 50 -10.74 -10.16 8.59
CA ARG A 50 -10.44 -8.80 9.08
C ARG A 50 -8.96 -8.45 8.91
N TRP A 51 -8.05 -9.40 9.14
CA TRP A 51 -6.63 -9.18 8.93
C TRP A 51 -6.27 -9.03 7.45
N HIS A 52 -6.90 -9.80 6.56
CA HIS A 52 -6.74 -9.63 5.12
C HIS A 52 -7.21 -8.25 4.67
N GLU A 53 -8.41 -7.83 5.10
CA GLU A 53 -8.93 -6.50 4.79
C GLU A 53 -8.03 -5.38 5.34
N GLU A 54 -7.48 -5.56 6.55
CA GLU A 54 -6.56 -4.58 7.13
C GLU A 54 -5.24 -4.50 6.37
N LEU A 55 -4.69 -5.65 5.96
CA LEU A 55 -3.45 -5.71 5.17
C LEU A 55 -3.65 -5.09 3.79
N GLU A 56 -4.72 -5.45 3.07
CA GLU A 56 -5.04 -4.87 1.76
C GLU A 56 -5.20 -3.35 1.85
N ARG A 57 -5.88 -2.84 2.90
CA ARG A 57 -6.00 -1.38 3.12
C ARG A 57 -4.66 -0.72 3.40
N ARG A 58 -3.77 -1.37 4.15
CA ARG A 58 -2.44 -0.82 4.45
C ARG A 58 -1.55 -0.82 3.22
N GLU A 59 -1.58 -1.90 2.43
CA GLU A 59 -0.84 -2.03 1.19
C GLU A 59 -1.29 -0.99 0.17
N ALA A 60 -2.60 -0.87 -0.06
CA ALA A 60 -3.15 0.16 -0.96
C ALA A 60 -2.76 1.58 -0.53
N LYS A 61 -2.73 1.87 0.78
CA LYS A 61 -2.30 3.18 1.30
C LYS A 61 -0.80 3.44 1.10
N ILE A 62 0.03 2.40 1.20
CA ILE A 62 1.46 2.51 0.95
C ILE A 62 1.70 2.73 -0.55
N GLU A 63 1.11 1.92 -1.41
CA GLU A 63 1.22 2.08 -2.86
C GLU A 63 0.73 3.44 -3.36
N GLN A 64 -0.34 3.98 -2.75
CA GLN A 64 -0.81 5.32 -3.08
C GLN A 64 0.22 6.37 -2.68
N ARG A 65 0.70 6.33 -1.43
CA ARG A 65 1.73 7.26 -0.95
C ARG A 65 2.99 7.17 -1.80
N ASP A 66 3.45 5.97 -2.13
CA ASP A 66 4.67 5.77 -2.90
C ASP A 66 4.53 6.36 -4.30
N ARG A 67 3.37 6.21 -4.94
CA ARG A 67 3.06 6.87 -6.21
C ARG A 67 3.06 8.39 -6.10
N GLU A 68 2.44 8.93 -5.06
CA GLU A 68 2.42 10.38 -4.81
C GLU A 68 3.83 10.94 -4.55
N TYR A 69 4.63 10.23 -3.74
CA TYR A 69 6.03 10.60 -3.49
C TYR A 69 6.88 10.54 -4.75
N GLN A 70 6.75 9.49 -5.57
CA GLN A 70 7.46 9.38 -6.84
C GLN A 70 7.09 10.53 -7.79
N ALA A 71 5.79 10.81 -7.95
CA ALA A 71 5.32 11.90 -8.79
C ALA A 71 5.83 13.27 -8.32
N HIS A 72 5.87 13.48 -7.01
CA HIS A 72 6.38 14.72 -6.41
C HIS A 72 7.89 14.88 -6.66
N ILE A 73 8.70 13.86 -6.37
CA ILE A 73 10.15 13.88 -6.60
C ILE A 73 10.48 14.12 -8.08
N GLU A 74 9.77 13.44 -8.99
CA GLU A 74 9.97 13.66 -10.43
C GLU A 74 9.67 15.10 -10.84
N THR A 75 8.64 15.71 -10.26
CA THR A 75 8.25 17.09 -10.56
C THR A 75 9.30 18.07 -10.05
N GLU A 76 9.76 17.90 -8.80
CA GLU A 76 10.83 18.73 -8.24
C GLU A 76 12.13 18.58 -9.03
N LEU A 77 12.50 17.36 -9.44
CA LEU A 77 13.67 17.11 -10.28
C LEU A 77 13.56 17.79 -11.65
N ARG A 78 12.38 17.74 -12.29
CA ARG A 78 12.13 18.45 -13.55
C ARG A 78 12.29 19.96 -13.37
N GLN A 79 11.68 20.52 -12.33
CA GLN A 79 11.77 21.95 -12.03
C GLN A 79 13.23 22.37 -11.78
N LEU A 80 13.94 21.65 -10.92
CA LEU A 80 15.34 21.94 -10.62
C LEU A 80 16.21 21.90 -11.88
N LYS A 81 16.01 20.91 -12.78
CA LYS A 81 16.73 20.85 -14.06
C LYS A 81 16.50 22.10 -14.92
N ILE A 82 15.28 22.63 -14.93
CA ILE A 82 14.91 23.81 -15.74
C ILE A 82 15.49 25.08 -15.14
N GLU A 83 15.35 25.28 -13.83
CA GLU A 83 15.98 26.39 -13.10
C GLU A 83 17.50 26.40 -13.31
N ASN A 84 18.10 25.22 -13.32
CA ASN A 84 19.52 25.05 -13.54
C ASN A 84 19.99 25.54 -14.91
N ARG A 85 19.25 25.16 -15.96
CA ARG A 85 19.52 25.61 -17.32
C ARG A 85 19.31 27.11 -17.46
N ALA A 86 18.26 27.64 -16.84
CA ALA A 86 17.98 29.07 -16.83
C ALA A 86 19.14 29.88 -16.24
N LEU A 87 19.65 29.44 -15.09
CA LEU A 87 20.83 30.06 -14.45
C LEU A 87 22.06 29.99 -15.35
N ARG A 88 22.30 28.86 -16.01
CA ARG A 88 23.44 28.72 -16.94
C ARG A 88 23.29 29.58 -18.19
N ALA A 89 22.10 29.65 -18.78
CA ALA A 89 21.82 30.50 -19.93
C ALA A 89 21.98 31.99 -19.59
N ALA A 90 21.45 32.41 -18.43
CA ALA A 90 21.65 33.77 -17.91
C ALA A 90 23.13 34.07 -17.70
N PHE A 91 23.89 33.13 -17.17
CA PHE A 91 25.34 33.29 -17.04
C PHE A 91 26.03 33.43 -18.39
N GLU A 92 25.76 32.59 -19.38
CA GLU A 92 26.40 32.70 -20.71
C GLU A 92 26.06 34.02 -21.41
N MET A 93 24.81 34.52 -21.25
CA MET A 93 24.40 35.84 -21.75
C MET A 93 25.20 36.99 -21.13
N VAL A 94 25.58 36.89 -19.86
CA VAL A 94 26.38 37.90 -19.15
C VAL A 94 27.88 37.68 -19.35
N ALA A 95 28.33 36.43 -19.41
CA ALA A 95 29.73 36.07 -19.57
C ALA A 95 30.27 36.43 -20.96
N THR A 96 29.45 36.31 -22.01
CA THR A 96 29.84 36.66 -23.38
C THR A 96 30.29 38.13 -23.52
N PRO A 97 29.47 39.14 -23.12
CA PRO A 97 29.91 40.53 -23.14
C PRO A 97 31.05 40.78 -22.14
N LEU A 98 31.06 40.16 -20.96
CA LEU A 98 32.18 40.33 -20.02
C LEU A 98 33.52 39.83 -20.58
N ARG A 99 33.53 38.71 -21.31
CA ARG A 99 34.73 38.21 -22.03
C ARG A 99 35.16 39.15 -23.16
N SER A 100 34.23 39.88 -23.76
CA SER A 100 34.56 40.88 -24.80
C SER A 100 35.28 42.11 -24.22
N VAL A 101 35.01 42.44 -22.95
CA VAL A 101 35.63 43.58 -22.26
C VAL A 101 36.93 43.17 -21.58
N GLU A 102 36.94 42.06 -20.84
CA GLU A 102 38.12 41.54 -20.12
C GLU A 102 38.33 40.03 -20.36
N PRO A 103 38.90 39.64 -21.51
CA PRO A 103 39.05 38.23 -21.90
C PRO A 103 40.00 37.43 -20.99
N GLY A 104 40.91 38.10 -20.29
CA GLY A 104 41.93 37.47 -19.44
C GLY A 104 41.56 37.33 -17.96
N HIS A 105 40.35 37.72 -17.54
CA HIS A 105 40.03 37.79 -16.12
C HIS A 105 39.88 36.37 -15.51
N PRO A 106 40.72 35.98 -14.53
CA PRO A 106 40.77 34.60 -14.02
C PRO A 106 39.47 34.15 -13.33
N ALA A 107 38.68 35.09 -12.80
CA ALA A 107 37.38 34.79 -12.20
C ALA A 107 36.34 34.27 -13.21
N LEU A 108 36.42 34.69 -14.49
CA LEU A 108 35.51 34.22 -15.53
C LEU A 108 35.79 32.76 -15.91
N ALA A 109 37.08 32.41 -16.03
CA ALA A 109 37.51 31.03 -16.26
C ALA A 109 37.07 30.12 -15.10
N ARG A 110 37.27 30.59 -13.86
CA ARG A 110 36.88 29.85 -12.65
C ARG A 110 35.37 29.69 -12.50
N ALA A 111 34.59 30.72 -12.83
CA ALA A 111 33.13 30.64 -12.84
C ALA A 111 32.62 29.65 -13.88
N GLN A 112 33.20 29.63 -15.09
CA GLN A 112 32.85 28.66 -16.13
C GLN A 112 33.14 27.22 -15.69
N GLU A 113 34.27 26.98 -15.04
CA GLU A 113 34.64 25.66 -14.53
C GLU A 113 33.68 25.19 -13.43
N LEU A 114 33.36 26.07 -12.48
CA LEU A 114 32.39 25.79 -11.40
C LEU A 114 31.01 25.46 -11.97
N LEU A 115 30.53 26.22 -12.95
CA LEU A 115 29.24 25.97 -13.60
C LEU A 115 29.23 24.67 -14.39
N THR A 116 30.31 24.37 -15.10
CA THR A 116 30.42 23.12 -15.86
C THR A 116 30.41 21.90 -14.95
N ARG A 117 31.06 22.00 -13.78
CA ARG A 117 31.07 20.95 -12.77
C ARG A 117 29.75 20.81 -12.02
N ALA A 118 29.11 21.93 -11.66
CA ALA A 118 27.86 21.92 -10.92
C ALA A 118 26.68 21.46 -11.78
N PHE A 119 26.70 21.80 -13.07
CA PHE A 119 25.52 21.80 -13.95
C PHE A 119 25.81 21.17 -15.34
N PRO A 120 26.07 19.85 -15.42
CA PRO A 120 26.35 19.18 -16.70
C PRO A 120 25.14 19.26 -17.66
N LEU A 121 25.39 19.50 -18.95
CA LEU A 121 24.35 19.55 -19.98
C LEU A 121 23.81 18.15 -20.25
N ASP A 122 22.51 17.96 -20.03
CA ASP A 122 21.78 16.77 -20.48
C ASP A 122 21.36 17.00 -21.95
N PRO A 123 21.92 16.25 -22.93
CA PRO A 123 21.69 16.48 -24.36
C PRO A 123 20.25 16.20 -24.81
N SER A 124 19.40 15.66 -23.93
CA SER A 124 18.01 15.30 -24.24
C SER A 124 17.01 16.46 -24.09
N LEU A 125 17.40 17.60 -23.47
CA LEU A 125 16.47 18.70 -23.18
C LEU A 125 16.57 19.88 -24.17
N PRO A 126 15.45 20.48 -24.61
CA PRO A 126 15.42 21.62 -25.53
C PRO A 126 16.15 22.86 -25.01
N GLU A 127 16.84 23.60 -25.89
CA GLU A 127 17.59 24.83 -25.56
C GLU A 127 16.71 26.06 -25.28
N ASP A 128 15.50 26.08 -25.83
CA ASP A 128 14.59 27.22 -25.72
C ASP A 128 13.80 27.19 -24.40
N MET A 129 13.91 28.27 -23.62
CA MET A 129 13.23 28.46 -22.34
C MET A 129 11.70 28.53 -22.48
N GLY A 130 11.19 29.09 -23.57
CA GLY A 130 9.75 29.14 -23.85
C GLY A 130 9.19 27.75 -24.14
N VAL A 131 9.96 26.93 -24.86
CA VAL A 131 9.63 25.53 -25.12
C VAL A 131 9.69 24.70 -23.83
N LEU A 132 10.69 24.93 -22.98
CA LEU A 132 10.81 24.25 -21.68
C LEU A 132 9.64 24.57 -20.73
N MET A 133 9.25 25.85 -20.63
CA MET A 133 8.08 26.25 -19.82
C MET A 133 6.79 25.63 -20.36
N SER A 134 6.62 25.60 -21.70
CA SER A 134 5.45 24.94 -22.31
C SER A 134 5.40 23.43 -22.08
N MET A 135 6.55 22.76 -21.95
CA MET A 135 6.61 21.34 -21.59
C MET A 135 6.20 21.09 -20.13
N ILE A 136 6.51 22.01 -19.21
CA ILE A 136 6.04 21.95 -17.82
C ILE A 136 4.52 22.10 -17.78
N ASP A 137 3.99 23.12 -18.46
CA ASP A 137 2.55 23.40 -18.48
C ASP A 137 1.75 22.30 -19.20
N GLY A 138 2.31 21.74 -20.28
CA GLY A 138 1.69 20.64 -21.03
C GLY A 138 1.64 19.30 -20.28
N ASP A 139 2.67 18.97 -19.49
CA ASP A 139 2.69 17.74 -18.67
C ASP A 139 1.79 17.86 -17.43
N GLN A 140 1.59 19.09 -16.91
CA GLN A 140 0.64 19.38 -15.82
C GLN A 140 -0.83 19.36 -16.30
N ALA A 141 -1.11 19.71 -17.56
CA ALA A 141 -2.47 19.77 -18.10
C ALA A 141 -3.01 18.41 -18.61
N GLY A 142 -2.16 17.40 -18.72
CA GLY A 142 -2.48 16.08 -19.28
C GLY A 142 -2.88 15.00 -18.27
N ARG A 143 -3.04 15.31 -16.98
CA ARG A 143 -3.42 14.35 -15.93
C ARG A 143 -4.66 14.79 -15.16
#